data_AF-A0A135HS31-F1
#
_entry.id   AF-A0A135HS31-F1
#
_cell.length_a   1.000
_cell.length_b   1.000
_cell.length_c   1.000
_cell.angle_alpha   90.00
_cell.angle_beta   90.00
_cell.angle_gamma   90.00
#
_symmetry.space_group_name_H-M   'P 1'
#
loop_
_entity.id
_entity.type
_entity.pdbx_description
1 polymer ?
#
loop_
_entity_poly.entity_id
_entity_poly.type
_entity_poly.pdbx_seq_one_letter_code
_entity_poly.pdbx_strand_id
1 'polypeptide(L)'
;MEKDIYDTMDCMYILSTSADGQLLGGLRQMVTTGPTLTWEVFSDLVPDRTSIMSPRVWETTRFCVSPSASHLKFNSGINRVAIELSLGALEYGIQQGVTRHIAVCERTVFELSRSLRVPSEILGSRIEPNGSEILCVAWEVNEESAARLKWAGSMAQVA
;
A
#
# COMPACT_ATOMS: atom_id res chain seq x y z
N MET A 1 15.56 -16.17 -2.67
CA MET A 1 14.50 -15.42 -3.38
C MET A 1 13.21 -15.73 -2.67
N GLU A 2 12.52 -14.72 -2.16
CA GLU A 2 11.19 -14.88 -1.56
C GLU A 2 10.16 -14.76 -2.68
N LYS A 3 9.27 -15.75 -2.81
CA LYS A 3 8.25 -15.85 -3.85
C LYS A 3 7.10 -16.72 -3.32
N ASP A 4 5.88 -16.35 -3.64
CA ASP A 4 4.67 -17.12 -3.35
C ASP A 4 3.87 -17.44 -4.63
N ILE A 5 2.70 -18.06 -4.46
CA ILE A 5 1.83 -18.46 -5.57
C ILE A 5 1.26 -17.26 -6.35
N TYR A 6 1.06 -16.12 -5.68
CA TYR A 6 0.44 -14.95 -6.27
C TYR A 6 1.39 -14.21 -7.23
N ASP A 7 2.71 -14.37 -7.05
CA ASP A 7 3.72 -13.87 -8.00
C ASP A 7 3.68 -14.59 -9.38
N THR A 8 2.81 -15.58 -9.55
CA THR A 8 2.55 -16.26 -10.84
C THR A 8 1.19 -15.95 -11.44
N MET A 9 0.37 -15.18 -10.72
CA MET A 9 -0.95 -14.73 -11.17
C MET A 9 -0.84 -13.38 -11.88
N ASP A 10 -1.96 -12.88 -12.43
CA ASP A 10 -2.07 -11.54 -13.00
C ASP A 10 -1.93 -10.47 -11.91
N CYS A 11 -0.68 -10.21 -11.51
CA CYS A 11 -0.27 -9.21 -10.57
C CYS A 11 0.62 -8.17 -11.24
N MET A 12 0.68 -6.98 -10.65
CA MET A 12 1.57 -5.91 -11.06
C MET A 12 2.50 -5.55 -9.92
N TYR A 13 3.73 -5.18 -10.24
CA TYR A 13 4.66 -4.59 -9.29
C TYR A 13 4.88 -3.12 -9.56
N ILE A 14 4.98 -2.36 -8.50
CA ILE A 14 5.47 -0.98 -8.53
C ILE A 14 6.79 -0.97 -7.79
N LEU A 15 7.83 -0.50 -8.46
CA LEU A 15 9.20 -0.51 -7.96
C LEU A 15 9.71 0.92 -7.89
N SER A 16 10.38 1.28 -6.80
CA SER A 16 11.18 2.51 -6.72
C SER A 16 12.64 2.13 -6.94
N THR A 17 13.29 2.83 -7.87
CA THR A 17 14.69 2.63 -8.22
C THR A 17 15.45 3.94 -8.11
N SER A 18 16.73 3.85 -7.74
CA SER A 18 17.65 4.98 -7.86
C SER A 18 17.99 5.28 -9.32
N ALA A 19 18.69 6.39 -9.57
CA ALA A 19 19.11 6.80 -10.90
C ALA A 19 20.09 5.80 -11.56
N ASP A 20 20.87 5.07 -10.77
CA ASP A 20 21.77 4.00 -11.20
C ASP A 20 21.09 2.62 -11.29
N GLY A 21 19.77 2.56 -11.08
CA GLY A 21 18.97 1.34 -11.25
C GLY A 21 18.96 0.41 -10.03
N GLN A 22 19.46 0.84 -8.87
CA GLN A 22 19.35 0.07 -7.63
C GLN A 22 17.89 0.04 -7.17
N LEU A 23 17.37 -1.15 -6.84
CA LEU A 23 16.04 -1.31 -6.26
C LEU A 23 16.02 -0.76 -4.82
N LEU A 24 15.20 0.26 -4.58
CA LEU A 24 15.04 0.92 -3.29
C LEU A 24 13.83 0.43 -2.51
N GLY A 25 12.84 -0.14 -3.19
CA GLY A 25 11.64 -0.71 -2.58
C GLY A 25 10.63 -1.15 -3.64
N GLY A 26 9.57 -1.81 -3.20
CA GLY A 26 8.51 -2.26 -4.09
C GLY A 26 7.21 -2.59 -3.37
N LEU A 27 6.17 -2.80 -4.16
CA LEU A 27 4.91 -3.40 -3.73
C LEU A 27 4.31 -4.21 -4.89
N ARG A 28 3.38 -5.09 -4.56
CA ARG A 28 2.60 -5.90 -5.52
C ARG A 28 1.13 -5.53 -5.42
N GLN A 29 0.44 -5.39 -6.55
CA GLN A 29 -0.98 -5.14 -6.64
C GLN A 29 -1.72 -6.23 -7.41
N MET A 30 -2.92 -6.58 -6.95
CA MET A 30 -3.76 -7.65 -7.52
C MET A 30 -5.24 -7.24 -7.49
N VAL A 31 -6.02 -7.64 -8.49
CA VAL A 31 -7.46 -7.33 -8.55
C VAL A 31 -8.25 -8.23 -7.59
N THR A 32 -9.14 -7.68 -6.77
CA THR A 32 -9.86 -8.46 -5.74
C THR A 32 -10.97 -9.37 -6.30
N THR A 33 -11.23 -9.34 -7.61
CA THR A 33 -12.09 -10.34 -8.28
C THR A 33 -11.39 -11.69 -8.45
N GLY A 34 -10.06 -11.74 -8.34
CA GLY A 34 -9.27 -12.96 -8.37
C GLY A 34 -8.86 -13.44 -6.97
N PRO A 35 -7.98 -14.45 -6.89
CA PRO A 35 -7.35 -14.87 -5.64
C PRO A 35 -6.48 -13.75 -5.07
N THR A 36 -6.59 -13.48 -3.78
CA THR A 36 -5.83 -12.47 -3.06
C THR A 36 -5.47 -12.96 -1.66
N LEU A 37 -4.47 -12.36 -1.05
CA LEU A 37 -4.00 -12.75 0.27
C LEU A 37 -5.07 -12.48 1.35
N THR A 38 -5.79 -11.35 1.23
CA THR A 38 -6.91 -10.98 2.10
C THR A 38 -8.01 -12.03 2.01
N TRP A 39 -8.25 -12.61 0.84
CA TRP A 39 -9.27 -13.64 0.68
C TRP A 39 -8.81 -15.01 1.19
N GLU A 40 -7.62 -15.46 0.83
CA GLU A 40 -7.23 -16.85 1.09
C GLU A 40 -6.63 -17.07 2.48
N VAL A 41 -6.05 -16.03 3.09
CA VAL A 41 -5.33 -16.12 4.36
C VAL A 41 -5.97 -15.27 5.46
N PHE A 42 -6.57 -14.14 5.10
CA PHE A 42 -7.13 -13.19 6.08
C PHE A 42 -8.64 -12.97 5.91
N SER A 43 -9.38 -13.97 5.41
CA SER A 43 -10.82 -13.86 5.12
C SER A 43 -11.65 -13.46 6.33
N ASP A 44 -11.18 -13.81 7.53
CA ASP A 44 -11.84 -13.49 8.79
C ASP A 44 -11.73 -12.00 9.18
N LEU A 45 -10.77 -11.25 8.60
CA LEU A 45 -10.71 -9.79 8.77
C LEU A 45 -11.86 -9.07 8.06
N VAL A 46 -12.30 -9.56 6.90
CA VAL A 46 -13.36 -8.93 6.10
C VAL A 46 -14.43 -9.99 5.79
N PRO A 47 -15.35 -10.25 6.74
CA PRO A 47 -16.31 -11.35 6.62
C PRO A 47 -17.22 -11.23 5.40
N ASP A 48 -17.58 -10.00 5.02
CA ASP A 48 -18.32 -9.73 3.80
C ASP A 48 -17.36 -9.47 2.62
N ARG A 49 -17.00 -10.53 1.91
CA ARG A 49 -16.20 -10.46 0.69
C ARG A 49 -16.80 -9.51 -0.36
N THR A 50 -18.13 -9.41 -0.45
CA THR A 50 -18.78 -8.62 -1.49
C THR A 50 -18.52 -7.12 -1.33
N SER A 51 -18.15 -6.69 -0.12
CA SER A 51 -17.76 -5.31 0.17
C SER A 51 -16.45 -4.87 -0.50
N ILE A 52 -15.56 -5.81 -0.85
CA ILE A 52 -14.25 -5.53 -1.45
C ILE A 52 -14.03 -6.17 -2.82
N MET A 53 -14.85 -7.15 -3.23
CA MET A 53 -14.70 -7.86 -4.50
C MET A 53 -15.18 -7.01 -5.68
N SER A 54 -14.25 -6.37 -6.40
CA SER A 54 -14.56 -5.47 -7.50
C SER A 54 -13.36 -5.30 -8.44
N PRO A 55 -13.55 -5.17 -9.76
CA PRO A 55 -12.44 -4.89 -10.67
C PRO A 55 -11.78 -3.52 -10.40
N ARG A 56 -12.45 -2.65 -9.65
CA ARG A 56 -11.98 -1.31 -9.24
C ARG A 56 -11.43 -1.28 -7.82
N VAL A 57 -11.24 -2.42 -7.16
CA VAL A 57 -10.62 -2.53 -5.84
C VAL A 57 -9.44 -3.48 -5.97
N TRP A 58 -8.24 -2.99 -5.67
CA TRP A 58 -7.03 -3.79 -5.79
C TRP A 58 -6.38 -3.99 -4.43
N GLU A 59 -5.88 -5.19 -4.18
CA GLU A 59 -5.09 -5.51 -3.00
C GLU A 59 -3.62 -5.16 -3.22
N THR A 60 -3.03 -4.46 -2.26
CA THR A 60 -1.60 -4.22 -2.15
C THR A 60 -0.97 -5.20 -1.15
N THR A 61 0.05 -5.93 -1.59
CA THR A 61 0.89 -6.82 -0.77
C THR A 61 2.36 -6.52 -1.01
N ARG A 62 3.26 -7.16 -0.24
CA ARG A 62 4.72 -7.08 -0.44
C ARG A 62 5.27 -5.64 -0.41
N PHE A 63 4.59 -4.72 0.27
CA PHE A 63 5.09 -3.36 0.45
C PHE A 63 6.38 -3.41 1.27
N CYS A 64 7.49 -3.04 0.66
CA CYS A 64 8.80 -3.10 1.29
C CYS A 64 9.68 -1.94 0.86
N VAL A 65 10.51 -1.49 1.81
CA VAL A 65 11.58 -0.51 1.58
C VAL A 65 12.90 -1.21 1.87
N SER A 66 13.85 -1.11 0.95
CA SER A 66 15.19 -1.67 1.12
C SER A 66 15.85 -1.09 2.37
N PRO A 67 16.57 -1.89 3.16
CA PRO A 67 17.39 -1.38 4.26
C PRO A 67 18.39 -0.31 3.81
N SER A 68 18.92 -0.40 2.58
CA SER A 68 19.83 0.60 2.02
C SER A 68 19.15 1.97 1.84
N ALA A 69 17.82 1.99 1.66
CA ALA A 69 17.02 3.20 1.50
C ALA A 69 16.42 3.71 2.82
N SER A 70 16.72 3.07 3.96
CA SER A 70 16.16 3.45 5.26
C SER A 70 16.50 4.89 5.69
N HIS A 71 17.66 5.39 5.25
CA HIS A 71 18.13 6.75 5.51
C HIS A 71 17.45 7.82 4.64
N LEU A 72 16.78 7.43 3.54
CA LEU A 72 16.07 8.33 2.65
C LEU A 72 14.76 8.76 3.31
N LYS A 73 14.83 9.81 4.13
CA LYS A 73 13.70 10.35 4.87
C LYS A 73 13.49 11.82 4.56
N PHE A 74 12.24 12.21 4.60
CA PHE A 74 11.83 13.60 4.63
C PHE A 74 12.09 14.22 6.01
N ASN A 75 12.07 15.56 6.12
CA ASN A 75 12.22 16.27 7.40
C ASN A 75 11.17 15.85 8.44
N SER A 76 10.00 15.36 7.99
CA SER A 76 8.97 14.76 8.82
C SER A 76 9.35 13.39 9.42
N GLY A 77 10.49 12.82 9.04
CA GLY A 77 10.94 11.47 9.42
C GLY A 77 10.33 10.34 8.58
N ILE A 78 9.40 10.66 7.66
CA ILE A 78 8.73 9.69 6.79
C ILE A 78 9.71 9.23 5.71
N ASN A 79 9.76 7.92 5.46
CA ASN A 79 10.62 7.37 4.42
C ASN A 79 10.14 7.80 3.02
N ARG A 80 11.05 8.38 2.23
CA ARG A 80 10.78 8.89 0.90
C ARG A 80 10.32 7.79 -0.06
N VAL A 81 10.95 6.62 -0.02
CA VAL A 81 10.59 5.48 -0.89
C VAL A 81 9.19 5.00 -0.60
N ALA A 82 8.76 4.98 0.67
CA ALA A 82 7.40 4.61 1.01
C ALA A 82 6.36 5.57 0.39
N ILE A 83 6.66 6.88 0.33
CA ILE A 83 5.81 7.88 -0.32
C ILE A 83 5.83 7.72 -1.84
N GLU A 84 7.00 7.49 -2.45
CA GLU A 84 7.12 7.23 -3.89
C GLU A 84 6.31 6.00 -4.33
N LEU A 85 6.43 4.89 -3.59
CA LEU A 85 5.67 3.66 -3.87
C LEU A 85 4.16 3.88 -3.73
N SER A 86 3.74 4.56 -2.65
CA SER A 86 2.33 4.86 -2.41
C SER A 86 1.77 5.78 -3.49
N LEU A 87 2.53 6.79 -3.90
CA LEU A 87 2.15 7.70 -4.97
C LEU A 87 2.07 6.98 -6.32
N GLY A 88 3.07 6.15 -6.65
CA GLY A 88 3.06 5.35 -7.87
C GLY A 88 1.85 4.42 -7.94
N ALA A 89 1.47 3.80 -6.81
CA ALA A 89 0.25 3.01 -6.71
C ALA A 89 -0.99 3.85 -7.00
N LEU A 90 -1.14 5.00 -6.35
CA LEU A 90 -2.29 5.87 -6.58
C LEU A 90 -2.37 6.35 -8.03
N GLU A 91 -1.28 6.86 -8.61
CA GLU A 91 -1.25 7.39 -9.97
C GLU A 91 -1.57 6.32 -11.01
N TYR A 92 -1.00 5.13 -10.85
CA TYR A 92 -1.31 4.02 -11.75
C TYR A 92 -2.76 3.54 -11.56
N GLY A 93 -3.21 3.39 -10.32
CA GLY A 93 -4.59 3.00 -10.01
C GLY A 93 -5.61 3.95 -10.62
N ILE A 94 -5.38 5.27 -10.55
CA ILE A 94 -6.22 6.29 -11.19
C ILE A 94 -6.31 6.04 -12.70
N GLN A 95 -5.16 5.81 -13.37
CA GLN A 95 -5.12 5.54 -14.82
C GLN A 95 -5.89 4.26 -15.21
N GLN A 96 -5.98 3.29 -14.31
CA GLN A 96 -6.70 2.02 -14.53
C GLN A 96 -8.16 2.05 -14.04
N GLY A 97 -8.64 3.20 -13.54
CA GLY A 97 -10.01 3.33 -13.01
C GLY A 97 -10.24 2.61 -11.67
N VAL A 98 -9.16 2.35 -10.92
CA VAL A 98 -9.22 1.82 -9.55
C VAL A 98 -9.76 2.90 -8.63
N THR A 99 -10.66 2.52 -7.74
CA THR A 99 -11.31 3.42 -6.77
C THR A 99 -10.81 3.22 -5.34
N ARG A 100 -10.32 2.02 -5.02
CA ARG A 100 -9.75 1.72 -3.70
C ARG A 100 -8.56 0.78 -3.81
N HIS A 101 -7.55 1.00 -2.97
CA HIS A 101 -6.59 -0.02 -2.61
C HIS A 101 -6.93 -0.59 -1.25
N ILE A 102 -6.75 -1.89 -1.05
CA ILE A 102 -6.83 -2.53 0.26
C ILE A 102 -5.48 -3.17 0.60
N ALA A 103 -5.15 -3.30 1.89
CA ALA A 103 -4.02 -4.11 2.33
C ALA A 103 -4.26 -4.64 3.72
N VAL A 104 -3.67 -5.80 4.02
CA VAL A 104 -3.47 -6.26 5.39
C VAL A 104 -2.15 -5.68 5.90
N CYS A 105 -2.20 -4.85 6.93
CA CYS A 105 -1.03 -4.12 7.44
C CYS A 105 -1.08 -3.89 8.95
N GLU A 106 0.05 -3.48 9.51
CA GLU A 106 0.12 -3.01 10.89
C GLU A 106 -0.60 -1.66 11.07
N ARG A 107 -1.04 -1.38 12.31
CA ARG A 107 -1.70 -0.11 12.68
C ARG A 107 -0.89 1.14 12.33
N THR A 108 0.43 1.06 12.40
CA THR A 108 1.34 2.17 12.08
C THR A 108 1.17 2.68 10.66
N VAL A 109 0.83 1.80 9.70
CA VAL A 109 0.58 2.17 8.29
C VAL A 109 -0.71 2.98 8.17
N PHE A 110 -1.77 2.57 8.87
CA PHE A 110 -3.04 3.32 8.92
C PHE A 110 -2.88 4.68 9.60
N GLU A 111 -2.15 4.74 10.70
CA GLU A 111 -1.88 6.00 11.40
C GLU A 111 -1.06 6.96 10.54
N LEU A 112 -0.06 6.44 9.82
CA LEU A 112 0.71 7.22 8.86
C LEU A 112 -0.18 7.77 7.75
N SER A 113 -1.04 6.96 7.12
CA SER A 113 -1.93 7.44 6.06
C SER A 113 -2.89 8.52 6.57
N ARG A 114 -3.40 8.37 7.80
CA ARG A 114 -4.23 9.39 8.45
C ARG A 114 -3.47 10.67 8.75
N SER A 115 -2.22 10.59 9.19
CA SER A 115 -1.37 11.77 9.42
C SER A 115 -1.13 12.57 8.13
N LEU A 116 -1.09 11.86 6.99
CA LEU A 116 -0.98 12.41 5.64
C LEU A 116 -2.34 12.83 5.05
N ARG A 117 -3.42 12.69 5.82
CA ARG A 117 -4.80 12.99 5.45
C ARG A 117 -5.30 12.19 4.24
N VAL A 118 -4.67 11.08 3.89
CA VAL A 118 -5.17 10.17 2.85
C VAL A 118 -6.46 9.53 3.38
N PRO A 119 -7.60 9.64 2.67
CA PRO A 119 -8.85 9.02 3.07
C PRO A 119 -8.66 7.51 3.21
N SER A 120 -8.90 7.01 4.42
CA SER A 120 -8.63 5.63 4.79
C SER A 120 -9.68 5.09 5.75
N GLU A 121 -10.07 3.84 5.58
CA GLU A 121 -11.06 3.13 6.40
C GLU A 121 -10.49 1.80 6.87
N ILE A 122 -10.69 1.45 8.15
CA ILE A 122 -10.43 0.08 8.64
C ILE A 122 -11.64 -0.77 8.26
N LEU A 123 -11.43 -1.77 7.41
CA LEU A 123 -12.44 -2.75 7.02
C LEU A 123 -12.57 -3.88 8.06
N GLY A 124 -11.49 -4.17 8.76
CA GLY A 124 -11.48 -5.11 9.87
C GLY A 124 -10.13 -5.17 10.58
N SER A 125 -10.12 -5.82 11.74
CA SER A 125 -8.91 -5.98 12.55
C SER A 125 -8.91 -7.31 13.31
N ARG A 126 -7.71 -7.76 13.67
CA ARG A 126 -7.50 -8.94 14.51
C ARG A 126 -6.25 -8.75 15.36
N ILE A 127 -6.33 -9.23 16.59
CA ILE A 127 -5.16 -9.39 17.47
C ILE A 127 -4.56 -10.77 17.20
N GLU A 128 -3.31 -10.78 16.77
CA GLU A 128 -2.53 -11.99 16.57
C GLU A 128 -2.12 -12.62 17.91
N PRO A 129 -1.81 -13.93 17.97
CA PRO A 129 -1.42 -14.60 19.22
C PRO A 129 -0.20 -13.99 19.93
N ASN A 130 0.66 -13.28 19.20
CA ASN A 130 1.81 -12.56 19.74
C ASN A 130 1.46 -11.19 20.35
N GLY A 131 0.17 -10.80 20.36
CA GLY A 131 -0.34 -9.53 20.86
C GLY A 131 -0.29 -8.36 19.88
N SER A 132 0.27 -8.55 18.68
CA SER A 132 0.25 -7.54 17.62
C SER A 132 -1.13 -7.43 16.98
N GLU A 133 -1.48 -6.25 16.48
CA GLU A 133 -2.73 -6.05 15.74
C GLU A 133 -2.43 -5.92 14.25
N ILE A 134 -3.18 -6.67 13.45
CA ILE A 134 -3.23 -6.48 12.00
C ILE A 134 -4.59 -5.92 11.60
N LEU A 135 -4.58 -5.08 10.58
CA LEU A 135 -5.75 -4.40 10.04
C LEU A 135 -5.90 -4.77 8.57
N CYS A 136 -7.14 -4.94 8.10
CA CYS A 136 -7.44 -4.74 6.68
C CYS A 136 -7.88 -3.28 6.50
N VAL A 137 -7.12 -2.51 5.73
CA VAL A 137 -7.36 -1.08 5.54
C VAL A 137 -7.62 -0.81 4.07
N ALA A 138 -8.57 0.07 3.79
CA ALA A 138 -8.86 0.59 2.46
C ALA A 138 -8.46 2.05 2.35
N TRP A 139 -7.82 2.43 1.24
CA TRP A 139 -7.50 3.80 0.87
C TRP A 139 -8.20 4.20 -0.41
N GLU A 140 -8.67 5.44 -0.49
CA GLU A 140 -9.26 5.98 -1.72
C GLU A 140 -8.19 6.26 -2.78
N VAL A 141 -8.47 5.80 -4.00
CA VAL A 141 -7.63 6.03 -5.18
C VAL A 141 -8.24 7.15 -6.01
N ASN A 142 -7.72 8.36 -5.81
CA ASN A 142 -8.16 9.56 -6.51
C ASN A 142 -7.06 10.63 -6.52
N GLU A 143 -7.26 11.67 -7.33
CA GLU A 143 -6.33 12.79 -7.48
C GLU A 143 -6.06 13.52 -6.16
N GLU A 144 -7.04 13.57 -5.25
CA GLU A 144 -6.89 14.25 -3.96
C GLU A 144 -5.92 13.48 -3.03
N SER A 145 -6.05 12.15 -2.96
CA SER A 145 -5.10 11.27 -2.27
C SER A 145 -3.68 11.43 -2.84
N ALA A 146 -3.55 11.44 -4.17
CA ALA A 146 -2.25 11.62 -4.82
C ALA A 146 -1.64 13.01 -4.52
N ALA A 147 -2.45 14.07 -4.57
CA ALA A 147 -2.03 15.43 -4.25
C ALA A 147 -1.53 15.56 -2.80
N ARG A 148 -2.18 14.89 -1.84
CA ARG A 148 -1.75 14.87 -0.43
C ARG A 148 -0.37 14.23 -0.27
N LEU A 149 -0.10 13.12 -0.95
CA LEU A 149 1.22 12.48 -0.94
C LEU A 149 2.29 13.32 -1.63
N LYS A 150 1.95 13.96 -2.76
CA LYS A 150 2.86 14.91 -3.44
C LYS A 150 3.24 16.06 -2.52
N TRP A 151 2.26 16.65 -1.84
CA TRP A 151 2.50 17.73 -0.89
C TRP A 151 3.39 17.30 0.28
N ALA A 152 3.13 16.11 0.84
CA ALA A 152 3.97 15.54 1.88
C ALA A 152 5.42 15.31 1.42
N GLY A 153 5.61 14.92 0.16
CA GLY A 153 6.93 14.80 -0.45
C GLY A 153 7.62 16.14 -0.74
N SER A 154 6.87 17.20 -1.06
CA SER A 154 7.43 18.53 -1.36
C SER A 154 7.84 19.32 -0.11
N MET A 155 7.12 19.14 1.01
CA MET A 155 7.43 19.78 2.30
C MET A 155 8.83 19.43 2.86
N ALA A 156 9.49 18.47 2.24
CA ALA A 156 10.77 17.94 2.67
C ALA A 156 11.96 18.36 1.81
N GLN A 157 11.74 19.10 0.72
CA GLN A 157 12.81 19.70 -0.07
C GLN A 157 13.17 21.12 0.40
N VAL A 158 12.42 21.69 1.36
CA VAL A 158 12.74 22.98 1.96
C VAL A 158 13.58 22.73 3.22
N ALA A 159 14.89 22.61 3.03
CA ALA A 159 15.93 22.80 4.04
C ALA A 159 17.18 23.36 3.36
#